data_AF-A0A067D9S8-F1
#
_entry.id   AF-A0A067D9S8-F1
#
_cell.length_a   1.000
_cell.length_b   1.000
_cell.length_c   1.000
_cell.angle_alpha   90.00
_cell.angle_beta   90.00
_cell.angle_gamma   90.00
#
_symmetry.space_group_name_H-M   'P 1'
#
loop_
_entity.id
_entity.type
_entity.pdbx_description
1 polymer ?
#
loop_
_entity_poly.entity_id
_entity_poly.type
_entity_poly.pdbx_seq_one_letter_code
_entity_poly.pdbx_strand_id
1 'polypeptide(L)'
;MATPEEQKFQVYNQALLHASTCRLPECSSHDGRCHKVRASINHFSQCYAKRRTTSRIDEIEECKHCGKIFGLLCYHAKVCMATDKCQVHMCDYLRRKMGQQAAAARGPAPEAWPIERRLAQAEQDRVQILELLRHIVRQKYANGDEIQPYYQQFLH
;
A
#
# COMPACT_ATOMS: atom_id res chain seq x y z
N MET A 1 22.40 5.21 7.17
CA MET A 1 22.78 6.16 6.10
C MET A 1 21.57 6.29 5.17
N ALA A 2 21.14 7.50 4.85
CA ALA A 2 19.97 7.70 3.98
C ALA A 2 20.28 7.21 2.56
N THR A 3 19.31 6.57 1.90
CA THR A 3 19.49 6.10 0.52
C THR A 3 19.62 7.29 -0.44
N PRO A 4 20.23 7.12 -1.64
CA PRO A 4 20.30 8.19 -2.64
C PRO A 4 18.93 8.76 -3.02
N GLU A 5 17.88 7.93 -2.97
CA GLU A 5 16.51 8.34 -3.23
C GLU A 5 15.94 9.19 -2.09
N GLU A 6 16.22 8.84 -0.83
CA GLU A 6 15.80 9.63 0.33
C GLU A 6 16.44 11.02 0.35
N GLN A 7 17.72 11.13 -0.03
CA GLN A 7 18.41 12.42 -0.16
C GLN A 7 17.74 13.31 -1.20
N LYS A 8 17.33 12.73 -2.34
CA LYS A 8 16.57 13.45 -3.36
C LYS A 8 15.24 13.96 -2.79
N PHE A 9 14.47 13.09 -2.12
CA PHE A 9 13.22 13.50 -1.48
C PHE A 9 13.42 14.60 -0.44
N GLN A 10 14.50 14.59 0.35
CA GLN A 10 14.81 15.65 1.31
C GLN A 10 14.98 17.02 0.64
N VAL A 11 15.77 17.10 -0.44
CA VAL A 11 15.99 18.35 -1.18
C VAL A 11 14.68 18.88 -1.76
N TYR A 12 13.86 18.01 -2.37
CA TYR A 12 12.57 18.40 -2.89
C TYR A 12 11.55 18.75 -1.81
N ASN A 13 11.65 18.15 -0.61
CA ASN A 13 10.78 18.45 0.52
C ASN A 13 11.02 19.87 1.05
N GLN A 14 12.27 20.33 1.09
CA GLN A 14 12.58 21.72 1.43
C GLN A 14 11.97 22.70 0.41
N ALA A 15 12.12 22.39 -0.88
CA ALA A 15 11.51 23.20 -1.94
C ALA A 15 9.97 23.18 -1.89
N LEU A 16 9.36 22.06 -1.48
CA LEU A 16 7.91 21.91 -1.29
C LEU A 16 7.39 22.78 -0.15
N LEU A 17 8.08 22.81 0.99
CA LEU A 17 7.74 23.69 2.12
C LEU A 17 7.70 25.15 1.67
N HIS A 18 8.76 25.61 1.00
CA HIS A 18 8.83 26.96 0.48
C HIS A 18 7.76 27.23 -0.59
N ALA A 19 7.59 26.34 -1.57
CA ALA A 19 6.63 26.49 -2.65
C ALA A 19 5.17 26.55 -2.17
N SER A 20 4.87 25.95 -1.02
CA SER A 20 3.52 25.95 -0.43
C SER A 20 3.09 27.33 0.09
N THR A 21 4.05 28.21 0.40
CA THR A 21 3.78 29.59 0.86
C THR A 21 4.24 30.65 -0.13
N CYS A 22 5.06 30.28 -1.12
CA CYS A 22 5.66 31.22 -2.06
C CYS A 22 4.68 31.69 -3.15
N ARG A 23 4.42 33.00 -3.15
CA ARG A 23 3.56 33.69 -4.13
C ARG A 23 4.31 34.39 -5.26
N LEU A 24 5.64 34.38 -5.23
CA LEU A 24 6.47 35.08 -6.23
C LEU A 24 6.47 34.33 -7.56
N PRO A 25 6.02 34.91 -8.68
CA PRO A 25 5.95 34.23 -9.97
C PRO A 25 7.32 33.70 -10.40
N GLU A 26 8.36 34.54 -10.36
CA GLU A 26 9.74 34.18 -10.70
C GLU A 26 10.59 33.98 -9.44
N CYS A 27 10.37 32.86 -8.74
CA CYS A 27 11.14 32.51 -7.55
C CYS A 27 12.35 31.63 -7.90
N SER A 28 13.57 32.15 -7.64
CA SER A 28 14.83 31.43 -7.85
C SER A 28 15.27 30.56 -6.66
N SER A 29 14.50 30.54 -5.56
CA SER A 29 14.84 29.76 -4.37
C SER A 29 14.93 28.25 -4.65
N HIS A 30 15.79 27.56 -3.89
CA HIS A 30 16.09 26.13 -4.03
C HIS A 30 16.54 25.73 -5.44
N ASP A 31 17.45 26.50 -6.05
CA ASP A 31 17.97 26.29 -7.40
C ASP A 31 16.85 26.31 -8.47
N GLY A 32 15.88 27.21 -8.32
CA GLY A 32 14.71 27.29 -9.22
C GLY A 32 13.72 26.12 -9.10
N ARG A 33 13.89 25.22 -8.12
CA ARG A 33 12.94 24.11 -7.90
C ARG A 33 11.58 24.60 -7.39
N CYS A 34 11.51 25.75 -6.70
CA CYS A 34 10.25 26.32 -6.22
C CYS A 34 9.19 26.40 -7.33
N HIS A 35 9.56 26.98 -8.48
CA HIS A 35 8.65 27.12 -9.61
C HIS A 35 8.09 25.77 -10.09
N LYS A 36 8.97 24.77 -10.26
CA LYS A 36 8.60 23.41 -10.70
C LYS A 36 7.68 22.71 -9.71
N VAL A 37 7.97 22.83 -8.42
CA VAL A 37 7.17 22.20 -7.37
C VAL A 37 5.80 22.88 -7.29
N ARG A 38 5.74 24.21 -7.34
CA ARG A 38 4.47 24.95 -7.36
C ARG A 38 3.60 24.60 -8.57
N ALA A 39 4.19 24.50 -9.76
CA ALA A 39 3.46 24.06 -10.95
C ALA A 39 2.89 22.64 -10.76
N SER A 40 3.66 21.76 -10.12
CA SER A 40 3.24 20.38 -9.82
C SER A 40 2.11 20.34 -8.78
N ILE A 41 2.13 21.18 -7.74
CA ILE A 41 1.04 21.34 -6.77
C ILE A 41 -0.22 21.85 -7.47
N ASN A 42 -0.09 22.86 -8.34
CA ASN A 42 -1.22 23.43 -9.06
C ASN A 42 -1.87 22.39 -9.98
N HIS A 43 -1.06 21.70 -10.81
CA HIS A 43 -1.52 20.59 -11.62
C HIS A 43 -2.21 19.52 -10.77
N PHE A 44 -1.59 19.09 -9.67
CA PHE A 44 -2.16 18.09 -8.77
C PHE A 44 -3.53 18.52 -8.27
N SER A 45 -3.68 19.75 -7.78
CA SER A 45 -4.95 20.24 -7.24
C SER A 45 -6.08 20.25 -8.27
N GLN A 46 -5.78 20.66 -9.52
CA GLN A 46 -6.77 20.71 -10.60
C GLN A 46 -7.09 19.31 -11.15
N CYS A 47 -6.05 18.49 -11.33
CA CYS A 47 -6.16 17.18 -11.94
C CYS A 47 -6.79 16.17 -10.97
N TYR A 48 -6.49 16.29 -9.68
CA TYR A 48 -7.10 15.50 -8.60
C TYR A 48 -8.55 15.91 -8.36
N ALA A 49 -8.89 17.21 -8.40
CA ALA A 49 -10.26 17.68 -8.23
C ALA A 49 -11.21 17.15 -9.33
N LYS A 50 -10.74 17.06 -10.59
CA LYS A 50 -11.54 16.57 -11.72
C LYS A 50 -11.75 15.06 -11.72
N ARG A 51 -10.82 14.29 -11.15
CA ARG A 51 -10.84 12.81 -11.17
C ARG A 51 -11.41 12.19 -9.89
N ARG A 52 -12.16 12.96 -9.10
CA ARG A 52 -12.69 12.55 -7.79
C ARG A 52 -13.93 11.65 -7.89
N THR A 53 -13.89 10.62 -8.73
CA THR A 53 -14.98 9.63 -8.80
C THR A 53 -14.81 8.54 -7.73
N THR A 54 -13.58 8.12 -7.41
CA THR A 54 -13.30 7.31 -6.21
C THR A 54 -11.99 7.74 -5.55
N SER A 55 -11.84 7.55 -4.24
CA SER A 55 -10.63 7.99 -3.50
C SER A 55 -9.44 7.00 -3.62
N ARG A 56 -9.42 6.17 -4.68
CA ARG A 56 -8.40 5.14 -4.88
C ARG A 56 -7.07 5.75 -5.28
N ILE A 57 -6.00 5.20 -4.70
CA ILE A 57 -4.62 5.60 -5.00
C ILE A 57 -4.28 5.28 -6.46
N ASP A 58 -4.85 4.19 -6.98
CA ASP A 58 -4.73 3.73 -8.38
C ASP A 58 -5.04 4.85 -9.40
N GLU A 59 -6.10 5.64 -9.18
CA GLU A 59 -6.52 6.73 -10.07
C GLU A 59 -5.53 7.93 -10.07
N ILE A 60 -4.78 8.11 -8.97
CA ILE A 60 -3.76 9.15 -8.86
C ILE A 60 -2.53 8.78 -9.70
N GLU A 61 -2.15 7.49 -9.70
CA GLU A 61 -0.98 6.95 -10.39
C GLU A 61 -1.14 6.92 -11.91
N GLU A 62 -2.37 6.88 -12.42
CA GLU A 62 -2.66 7.00 -13.87
C GLU A 62 -2.09 8.30 -14.48
N CYS A 63 -1.95 9.35 -13.68
CA CYS A 63 -1.26 10.56 -14.12
C CYS A 63 0.19 10.56 -13.66
N LYS A 64 1.09 10.46 -14.63
CA LYS A 64 2.55 10.51 -14.44
C LYS A 64 3.05 11.75 -13.68
N HIS A 65 2.33 12.88 -13.76
CA HIS A 65 2.65 14.09 -13.01
C HIS A 65 2.15 14.03 -11.57
N CYS A 66 0.94 13.49 -11.36
CA CYS A 66 0.34 13.36 -10.04
C CYS A 66 1.07 12.32 -9.17
N GLY A 67 1.49 11.18 -9.74
CA GLY A 67 2.25 10.16 -8.99
C GLY A 67 3.54 10.70 -8.38
N LYS A 68 4.30 11.51 -9.14
CA LYS A 68 5.57 12.10 -8.66
C LYS A 68 5.39 13.06 -7.50
N ILE A 69 4.43 13.99 -7.61
CA ILE A 69 4.17 14.96 -6.54
C ILE A 69 3.47 14.29 -5.35
N PHE A 70 2.62 13.29 -5.58
CA PHE A 70 1.99 12.51 -4.53
C PHE A 70 3.02 11.76 -3.67
N GLY A 71 4.02 11.12 -4.30
CA GLY A 71 5.12 10.50 -3.56
C GLY A 71 5.87 11.49 -2.66
N LEU A 72 6.12 12.71 -3.16
CA LEU A 72 6.74 13.77 -2.37
C LEU A 72 5.85 14.25 -1.21
N LEU A 73 4.53 14.36 -1.42
CA LEU A 73 3.56 14.70 -0.36
C LEU A 73 3.49 13.62 0.72
N CYS A 74 3.51 12.34 0.33
CA CYS A 74 3.58 11.21 1.27
C CYS A 74 4.88 11.22 2.07
N TYR A 75 6.02 11.46 1.42
CA TYR A 75 7.30 11.63 2.10
C TYR A 75 7.26 12.77 3.11
N HIS A 76 6.80 13.95 2.68
CA HIS A 76 6.64 15.11 3.56
C HIS A 76 5.78 14.76 4.77
N ALA A 77 4.60 14.17 4.57
CA ALA A 77 3.70 13.81 5.65
C ALA A 77 4.31 12.78 6.62
N LYS A 78 5.19 11.88 6.16
CA LYS A 78 5.89 10.91 7.01
C LYS A 78 6.91 11.57 7.95
N VAL A 79 7.59 12.63 7.50
CA VAL A 79 8.64 13.33 8.27
C VAL A 79 8.16 14.62 8.94
N CYS A 80 6.96 15.08 8.61
CA CYS A 80 6.41 16.34 9.10
C CYS A 80 6.01 16.22 10.58
N MET A 81 6.69 17.00 11.43
CA MET A 81 6.45 17.08 12.87
C MET A 81 5.56 18.24 13.30
N ALA A 82 4.87 18.91 12.37
CA ALA A 82 3.98 20.01 12.72
C ALA A 82 2.87 19.52 13.67
N THR A 83 2.67 20.13 14.83
CA THR A 83 1.57 19.77 15.73
C THR A 83 0.23 20.31 15.21
N ASP A 84 0.28 21.44 14.50
CA ASP A 84 -0.88 22.12 13.94
C ASP A 84 -1.07 21.84 12.44
N LYS A 85 -1.93 22.66 11.81
CA LYS A 85 -2.19 22.63 10.37
C LYS A 85 -0.92 22.89 9.58
N CYS A 86 -0.53 21.92 8.75
CA CYS A 86 0.60 22.08 7.86
C CYS A 86 0.21 22.91 6.62
N GLN A 87 1.10 23.80 6.18
CA GLN A 87 0.88 24.61 4.98
C GLN A 87 0.96 23.79 3.67
N VAL A 88 1.57 22.61 3.72
CA VAL A 88 1.72 21.72 2.56
C VAL A 88 0.39 21.06 2.22
N HIS A 89 -0.02 21.19 0.96
CA HIS A 89 -1.27 20.63 0.44
C HIS A 89 -1.42 19.13 0.77
N MET A 90 -2.59 18.73 1.29
CA MET A 90 -2.91 17.36 1.74
C MET A 90 -2.05 16.77 2.88
N CYS A 91 -1.07 17.48 3.44
CA CYS A 91 -0.23 16.91 4.50
C CYS A 91 -1.06 16.44 5.71
N ASP A 92 -1.96 17.28 6.21
CA ASP A 92 -2.84 16.92 7.34
C ASP A 92 -3.74 15.71 7.05
N TYR A 93 -4.21 15.59 5.81
CA TYR A 93 -5.00 14.44 5.38
C TYR A 93 -4.14 13.17 5.35
N LEU A 94 -2.96 13.22 4.74
CA LEU A 94 -2.06 12.08 4.62
C LEU A 94 -1.53 11.62 5.97
N ARG A 95 -1.18 12.54 6.88
CA ARG A 95 -0.77 12.21 8.26
C ARG A 95 -1.86 11.45 9.01
N ARG A 96 -3.11 11.91 8.92
CA ARG A 96 -4.25 11.19 9.53
C ARG A 96 -4.47 9.83 8.89
N LYS A 97 -4.42 9.74 7.55
CA LYS A 97 -4.59 8.47 6.83
C LYS A 97 -3.50 7.46 7.17
N MET A 98 -2.25 7.88 7.28
CA MET A 98 -1.13 7.03 7.70
C MET A 98 -1.24 6.64 9.17
N GLY A 99 -1.65 7.56 10.05
CA GLY A 99 -1.93 7.26 11.45
C GLY A 99 -3.07 6.26 11.62
N GLN A 100 -4.13 6.37 10.82
CA GLN A 100 -5.24 5.41 10.77
C GLN A 100 -4.79 4.06 10.24
N GLN A 101 -3.94 3.99 9.22
CA GLN A 101 -3.35 2.73 8.75
C GLN A 101 -2.45 2.09 9.81
N ALA A 102 -1.65 2.88 10.53
CA ALA A 102 -0.84 2.38 11.63
C ALA A 102 -1.70 1.91 12.82
N ALA A 103 -2.81 2.60 13.11
CA ALA A 103 -3.77 2.22 14.13
C ALA A 103 -4.62 1.00 13.73
N ALA A 104 -4.98 0.86 12.45
CA ALA A 104 -5.68 -0.32 11.91
C ALA A 104 -4.75 -1.53 11.82
N ALA A 105 -3.47 -1.33 11.51
CA ALA A 105 -2.43 -2.36 11.65
C ALA A 105 -2.18 -2.73 13.12
N ARG A 106 -2.50 -1.81 14.05
CA ARG A 106 -2.58 -2.03 15.50
C ARG A 106 -4.03 -2.26 15.97
N GLY A 107 -4.91 -2.79 15.11
CA GLY A 107 -6.10 -3.48 15.58
C GLY A 107 -5.69 -4.53 16.62
N PRO A 108 -6.62 -5.04 17.46
CA PRO A 108 -6.29 -6.12 18.39
C PRO A 108 -5.53 -7.17 17.58
N ALA A 109 -4.27 -7.45 17.99
CA ALA A 109 -3.44 -8.42 17.31
C ALA A 109 -4.36 -9.61 17.02
N PRO A 110 -4.52 -10.04 15.75
CA PRO A 110 -5.42 -11.14 15.44
C PRO A 110 -4.96 -12.25 16.37
N GLU A 111 -5.82 -12.60 17.34
CA GLU A 111 -5.45 -13.40 18.49
C GLU A 111 -4.77 -14.63 17.91
N ALA A 112 -3.44 -14.63 17.92
CA ALA A 112 -2.70 -15.49 17.01
C ALA A 112 -2.93 -16.87 17.58
N TRP A 113 -3.76 -17.66 16.89
CA TRP A 113 -4.30 -18.90 17.45
C TRP A 113 -3.13 -19.66 18.09
N PRO A 114 -3.25 -20.09 19.37
CA PRO A 114 -2.18 -20.80 20.04
C PRO A 114 -1.63 -21.90 19.11
N ILE A 115 -0.32 -22.11 19.13
CA ILE A 115 0.34 -23.03 18.18
C ILE A 115 -0.35 -24.41 18.22
N GLU A 116 -0.83 -24.85 19.39
CA GLU A 116 -1.56 -26.11 19.51
C GLU A 116 -2.87 -26.11 18.71
N ARG A 117 -3.62 -25.01 18.68
CA ARG A 117 -4.88 -24.92 17.94
C ARG A 117 -4.64 -24.89 16.43
N ARG A 118 -3.56 -24.25 15.98
CA ARG A 118 -3.15 -24.28 14.56
C ARG A 118 -2.73 -25.68 14.12
N LEU A 119 -1.99 -26.40 14.97
CA LEU A 119 -1.60 -27.78 14.70
C LEU A 119 -2.81 -28.72 14.69
N ALA A 120 -3.76 -28.54 15.62
CA ALA A 120 -4.98 -29.33 15.66
C ALA A 120 -5.84 -29.14 14.40
N GLN A 121 -5.99 -27.89 13.93
CA GLN A 121 -6.73 -27.62 12.70
C GLN A 121 -6.01 -28.19 11.48
N ALA A 122 -4.69 -28.01 11.37
CA ALA A 122 -3.91 -28.55 10.26
C ALA A 122 -3.98 -30.08 10.18
N GLU A 123 -3.98 -30.76 11.33
CA GLU A 123 -4.15 -32.21 11.37
C GLU A 123 -5.59 -32.63 10.99
N GLN A 124 -6.60 -31.88 11.43
CA GLN A 124 -7.98 -32.13 11.06
C GLN A 124 -8.23 -31.95 9.56
N ASP A 125 -7.66 -30.89 8.97
CA ASP A 125 -7.71 -30.62 7.53
C ASP A 125 -6.98 -31.73 6.75
N ARG A 126 -5.83 -32.19 7.26
CA ARG A 126 -5.07 -33.31 6.67
C ARG A 126 -5.92 -34.57 6.62
N VAL A 127 -6.60 -34.92 7.71
CA VAL A 127 -7.49 -36.10 7.76
C VAL A 127 -8.65 -35.96 6.78
N GLN A 128 -9.31 -34.79 6.73
CA GLN A 128 -10.42 -34.55 5.81
C GLN A 128 -10.00 -34.69 4.34
N ILE A 129 -8.83 -34.14 3.96
CA ILE A 129 -8.32 -34.25 2.59
C ILE A 129 -8.03 -35.71 2.24
N LEU A 130 -7.45 -36.49 3.16
CA LEU A 130 -7.17 -37.91 2.92
C LEU A 130 -8.46 -38.72 2.74
N GLU A 131 -9.50 -38.43 3.51
CA GLU A 131 -10.83 -39.05 3.34
C GLU A 131 -11.45 -38.70 1.99
N LEU A 132 -11.37 -37.43 1.59
CA LEU A 132 -11.84 -36.98 0.29
C LEU A 132 -11.09 -37.68 -0.86
N LEU A 133 -9.76 -37.80 -0.74
CA LEU A 133 -8.94 -38.52 -1.72
C LEU A 133 -9.35 -39.99 -1.81
N ARG A 134 -9.56 -40.68 -0.69
CA ARG A 134 -10.08 -42.06 -0.68
C ARG A 134 -11.42 -42.17 -1.41
N HIS A 135 -12.33 -41.23 -1.16
CA HIS A 135 -13.63 -41.23 -1.82
C HIS A 135 -13.51 -41.07 -3.34
N ILE A 136 -12.74 -40.07 -3.79
CA ILE A 136 -12.51 -39.81 -5.22
C ILE A 136 -11.85 -41.02 -5.90
N VAL A 137 -10.83 -41.60 -5.28
CA VAL A 137 -10.09 -42.74 -5.83
C VAL A 137 -11.01 -43.97 -5.94
N ARG A 138 -11.85 -44.24 -4.94
CA ARG A 138 -12.82 -45.35 -5.00
C ARG A 138 -13.89 -45.13 -6.07
N GLN A 139 -14.38 -43.91 -6.25
CA GLN A 139 -15.32 -43.59 -7.33
C GLN A 139 -14.70 -43.81 -8.70
N LYS A 140 -13.48 -43.29 -8.91
CA LYS A 140 -12.73 -43.51 -10.16
C LYS A 140 -12.50 -45.00 -10.44
N TYR A 141 -12.15 -45.77 -9.42
CA TYR A 141 -11.96 -47.22 -9.56
C TYR A 141 -13.25 -47.93 -9.97
N ALA A 142 -14.37 -47.59 -9.32
CA ALA A 142 -15.68 -48.16 -9.64
C ALA A 142 -16.15 -47.79 -11.07
N ASN A 143 -15.76 -46.62 -11.56
CA ASN A 143 -16.06 -46.16 -12.92
C ASN A 143 -15.11 -46.75 -13.98
N GLY A 144 -14.07 -47.48 -13.58
CA GLY A 144 -13.06 -48.04 -14.49
C GLY A 144 -12.03 -47.04 -15.00
N ASP A 145 -11.92 -45.87 -14.35
CA ASP A 145 -10.95 -44.84 -14.71
C ASP A 145 -9.52 -45.24 -14.30
N GLU A 146 -8.52 -44.79 -15.05
CA GLU A 146 -7.11 -45.04 -14.74
C GLU A 146 -6.69 -44.26 -13.47
N ILE A 147 -6.15 -44.99 -12.49
CA ILE A 147 -5.66 -44.44 -11.22
C ILE A 147 -4.13 -44.51 -11.22
N GLN A 148 -3.47 -43.36 -11.06
CA GLN A 148 -2.02 -43.32 -11.00
C GLN A 148 -1.49 -44.15 -9.82
N PRO A 149 -0.32 -44.81 -9.95
CA PRO A 149 0.23 -45.72 -8.94
C PRO A 149 0.31 -45.12 -7.53
N TYR A 150 0.66 -43.84 -7.43
CA TYR A 150 0.74 -43.14 -6.15
C TYR A 150 -0.60 -43.08 -5.40
N TYR A 151 -1.74 -43.05 -6.09
CA TYR A 151 -3.06 -42.95 -5.46
C TYR A 151 -3.70 -44.31 -5.15
N GLN A 152 -3.10 -45.42 -5.60
CA GLN A 152 -3.59 -46.77 -5.29
C GLN A 152 -3.57 -47.07 -3.78
N GLN A 153 -2.68 -46.41 -3.03
CA GLN A 153 -2.61 -46.51 -1.56
C GLN A 153 -3.90 -46.05 -0.85
N PHE A 154 -4.79 -45.32 -1.54
CA PHE A 154 -6.05 -44.84 -0.99
C PHE A 154 -7.26 -45.75 -1.31
N LEU A 155 -7.03 -46.91 -1.96
CA LEU A 155 -8.08 -47.90 -2.19
C LEU A 155 -8.37 -48.75 -0.95
N HIS A 156 -7.33 -49.05 -0.16
CA HIS A 156 -7.38 -49.91 1.04
C HIS A 156 -7.62 -49.09 2.32
#